data_AF-A0A3B0UAM7-F1
#
_entry.id   AF-A0A3B0UAM7-F1
#
_cell.length_a   1.000
_cell.length_b   1.000
_cell.length_c   1.000
_cell.angle_alpha   90.00
_cell.angle_beta   90.00
_cell.angle_gamma   90.00
#
_symmetry.space_group_name_H-M   'P 1'
#
loop_
_entity.id
_entity.type
_entity.pdbx_description
1 polymer ?
#
loop_
_entity_poly.entity_id
_entity_poly.type
_entity_poly.pdbx_seq_one_letter_code
_entity_poly.pdbx_strand_id
1 'polypeptide(L)'
;MKTKLLIISVVLFFGAASFVGCKKTTNDLPSDNLYSKIGYYHNEVLKRYISNNKSTNKSSDISNYRNIQTKVVDILCNLDSSLFNKKDIEYHLKRSDEVLNKLGIMEIFSNKSTSLSKINKDYFSKILDFLLKNNRISLELSNQLNEINTITFQNTNSDAKILSIVNELKNRSWSDKDSKFVNTFVQVYDSSYLFWHNKSAGFKSLKHVNNAETFMLADAAGALYGLWLGPVTSIVEGAVFSTIEYANEQSK
;
A
#
# COMPACT_ATOMS: atom_id res chain seq x y z
N MET A 1 28.91 28.40 63.69
CA MET A 1 27.72 27.77 63.06
C MET A 1 27.02 28.69 62.06
N LYS A 2 27.65 29.12 60.94
CA LYS A 2 26.99 29.94 59.90
C LYS A 2 27.53 29.73 58.47
N THR A 3 28.02 28.54 58.13
CA THR A 3 28.65 28.30 56.80
C THR A 3 28.31 26.94 56.18
N LYS A 4 27.18 26.33 56.55
CA LYS A 4 26.69 25.08 55.92
C LYS A 4 25.31 25.19 55.26
N LEU A 5 24.69 26.36 55.25
CA LEU A 5 23.32 26.53 54.72
C LEU A 5 23.24 27.13 53.31
N LEU A 6 24.37 27.51 52.69
CA LEU A 6 24.35 28.23 51.40
C LEU A 6 24.66 27.35 50.18
N ILE A 7 25.15 26.12 50.37
CA ILE A 7 25.50 25.22 49.25
C ILE A 7 24.28 24.41 48.75
N ILE A 8 23.25 24.25 49.58
CA ILE A 8 22.03 23.51 49.20
C ILE A 8 21.13 24.34 48.27
N SER A 9 21.23 25.68 48.29
CA SER A 9 20.35 26.54 47.48
C SER A 9 20.79 26.73 46.03
N VAL A 10 22.05 26.44 45.68
CA VAL A 10 22.55 26.58 44.29
C VAL A 10 22.34 25.28 43.50
N VAL A 11 22.37 24.12 44.16
CA VAL A 11 22.11 22.83 43.49
C VAL A 11 20.61 22.64 43.20
N LEU A 12 19.72 23.25 44.00
CA LEU A 12 18.27 23.21 43.75
C LEU A 12 17.80 24.14 42.61
N PHE A 13 18.59 25.13 42.21
CA PHE A 13 18.23 26.04 41.09
C PHE A 13 18.75 25.58 39.72
N PHE A 14 19.72 24.66 39.66
CA PHE A 14 20.15 24.04 38.40
C PHE A 14 19.41 22.74 38.06
N GLY A 15 18.60 22.21 38.97
CA GLY A 15 17.76 21.02 38.73
C GLY A 15 16.44 21.30 37.99
N ALA A 16 16.06 22.56 37.82
CA ALA A 16 14.78 22.95 37.22
C ALA A 16 14.88 23.39 35.74
N ALA A 17 16.08 23.40 35.15
CA ALA A 17 16.30 23.86 33.77
C ALA A 17 16.45 22.74 32.73
N SER A 18 16.09 21.50 33.07
CA SER A 18 16.32 20.33 32.21
C SER A 18 15.06 19.54 31.88
N PHE A 19 13.89 20.18 31.72
CA PHE A 19 12.72 19.56 31.09
C PHE A 19 11.81 20.59 30.40
N VAL A 20 12.40 21.49 29.60
CA VAL A 20 11.72 21.92 28.36
C VAL A 20 12.18 20.97 27.27
N GLY A 21 11.85 19.70 27.47
CA GLY A 21 11.72 18.81 26.32
C GLY A 21 10.60 19.42 25.49
N CYS A 22 10.92 19.85 24.27
CA CYS A 22 9.93 19.83 23.21
C CYS A 22 9.27 18.46 23.32
N LYS A 23 8.04 18.43 23.86
CA LYS A 23 7.08 17.45 23.40
C LYS A 23 7.04 17.70 21.90
N LYS A 24 7.83 16.93 21.14
CA LYS A 24 7.24 16.32 19.96
C LYS A 24 6.03 15.63 20.55
N THR A 25 4.88 16.30 20.45
CA THR A 25 3.68 15.60 20.07
C THR A 25 4.14 14.72 18.92
N THR A 26 4.49 13.47 19.24
CA THR A 26 4.09 12.40 18.36
C THR A 26 2.59 12.61 18.29
N ASN A 27 2.17 13.34 17.25
CA ASN A 27 0.86 13.17 16.69
C ASN A 27 0.89 11.73 16.19
N ASP A 28 0.83 10.78 17.12
CA ASP A 28 0.31 9.47 16.86
C ASP A 28 -1.14 9.78 16.52
N LEU A 29 -1.33 10.04 15.22
CA LEU A 29 -2.60 9.98 14.56
C LEU A 29 -3.35 8.79 15.17
N PRO A 30 -4.63 8.92 15.53
CA PRO A 30 -5.37 7.79 16.07
C PRO A 30 -5.35 6.68 15.00
N SER A 31 -4.40 5.75 15.15
CA SER A 31 -3.94 4.88 14.08
C SER A 31 -5.08 3.97 13.62
N ASP A 32 -5.98 3.68 14.56
CA ASP A 32 -7.16 2.85 14.41
C ASP A 32 -8.13 3.39 13.36
N ASN A 33 -8.19 4.71 13.15
CA ASN A 33 -9.06 5.29 12.12
C ASN A 33 -8.51 5.05 10.71
N LEU A 34 -7.18 5.05 10.53
CA LEU A 34 -6.60 4.93 9.19
C LEU A 34 -6.62 3.49 8.67
N TYR A 35 -6.44 2.49 9.53
CA TYR A 35 -6.56 1.08 9.14
C TYR A 35 -7.92 0.76 8.50
N SER A 36 -8.99 1.37 9.02
CA SER A 36 -10.35 1.22 8.45
C SER A 36 -10.61 2.04 7.19
N LYS A 37 -9.65 2.84 6.72
CA LYS A 37 -9.78 3.75 5.57
C LYS A 37 -8.74 3.53 4.47
N ILE A 38 -7.95 2.46 4.53
CA ILE A 38 -6.91 2.17 3.54
C ILE A 38 -7.52 2.13 2.13
N GLY A 39 -8.57 1.33 1.92
CA GLY A 39 -9.24 1.24 0.61
C GLY A 39 -9.86 2.56 0.11
N TYR A 40 -10.32 3.42 1.03
CA TYR A 40 -10.85 4.73 0.67
C TYR A 40 -9.75 5.66 0.11
N TYR A 41 -8.68 5.86 0.87
CA TYR A 41 -7.59 6.75 0.44
C TYR A 41 -6.86 6.18 -0.78
N HIS A 42 -6.68 4.86 -0.86
CA HIS A 42 -6.18 4.15 -2.02
C HIS A 42 -6.94 4.54 -3.31
N ASN A 43 -8.27 4.40 -3.30
CA ASN A 43 -9.08 4.72 -4.47
C ASN A 43 -9.10 6.21 -4.80
N GLU A 44 -9.08 7.09 -3.80
CA GLU A 44 -9.00 8.53 -4.01
C GLU A 44 -7.67 8.97 -4.63
N VAL A 45 -6.58 8.27 -4.32
CA VAL A 45 -5.29 8.41 -4.99
C VAL A 45 -5.40 7.95 -6.44
N LEU A 46 -5.88 6.73 -6.70
CA LEU A 46 -6.01 6.19 -8.06
C LEU A 46 -6.87 7.07 -8.97
N LYS A 47 -8.01 7.54 -8.45
CA LYS A 47 -8.92 8.46 -9.15
C LYS A 47 -8.22 9.73 -9.60
N ARG A 48 -7.42 10.36 -8.73
CA ARG A 48 -6.65 11.57 -9.06
C ARG A 48 -5.51 11.26 -10.00
N TYR A 49 -4.79 10.16 -9.79
CA TYR A 49 -3.69 9.75 -10.65
C TYR A 49 -4.17 9.58 -12.09
N ILE A 50 -5.22 8.77 -12.29
CA ILE A 50 -5.76 8.51 -13.64
C ILE A 50 -6.32 9.80 -14.25
N SER A 51 -7.01 10.63 -13.48
CA SER A 51 -7.55 11.92 -13.98
C SER A 51 -6.45 12.88 -14.45
N ASN A 52 -5.33 12.96 -13.72
CA ASN A 52 -4.22 13.84 -14.05
C ASN A 52 -3.38 13.35 -15.24
N ASN A 53 -3.48 12.07 -15.62
CA ASN A 53 -2.69 11.47 -16.69
C ASN A 53 -3.54 11.11 -17.94
N LYS A 54 -4.80 11.58 -18.05
CA LYS A 54 -5.70 11.27 -19.20
C LYS A 54 -5.16 11.68 -20.57
N SER A 55 -4.23 12.63 -20.65
CA SER A 55 -3.72 13.21 -21.91
C SER A 55 -2.29 12.79 -22.29
N THR A 56 -1.58 12.04 -21.45
CA THR A 56 -0.13 11.77 -21.60
C THR A 56 0.22 10.31 -21.94
N ASN A 57 -0.72 9.52 -22.45
CA ASN A 57 -0.53 8.11 -22.84
C ASN A 57 0.43 7.86 -24.03
N LYS A 58 1.27 8.84 -24.39
CA LYS A 58 2.29 8.72 -25.42
C LYS A 58 3.63 9.25 -24.92
N SER A 59 4.34 8.47 -24.11
CA SER A 59 5.77 8.22 -24.33
C SER A 59 6.34 7.34 -23.21
N SER A 60 7.49 6.76 -23.51
CA SER A 60 8.30 5.76 -22.82
C SER A 60 8.49 5.84 -21.28
N ASP A 61 8.09 6.90 -20.57
CA ASP A 61 8.34 7.11 -19.12
C ASP A 61 7.35 6.42 -18.15
N ILE A 62 6.38 5.70 -18.69
CA ILE A 62 5.18 5.24 -18.00
C ILE A 62 5.38 4.07 -16.99
N SER A 63 6.58 3.46 -16.89
CA SER A 63 6.80 2.26 -16.05
C SER A 63 7.91 2.37 -14.99
N ASN A 64 8.36 3.58 -14.65
CA ASN A 64 9.33 3.72 -13.56
C ASN A 64 8.60 3.73 -12.20
N TYR A 65 8.81 2.68 -11.40
CA TYR A 65 8.24 2.50 -10.07
C TYR A 65 8.36 3.75 -9.19
N ARG A 66 9.56 4.35 -9.16
CA ARG A 66 9.86 5.53 -8.32
C ARG A 66 9.10 6.77 -8.75
N ASN A 67 8.92 6.95 -10.05
CA ASN A 67 8.18 8.09 -10.58
C ASN A 67 6.70 7.97 -10.22
N ILE A 68 6.14 6.76 -10.31
CA ILE A 68 4.75 6.48 -9.93
C ILE A 68 4.57 6.66 -8.42
N GLN A 69 5.46 6.09 -7.61
CA GLN A 69 5.46 6.24 -6.16
C GLN A 69 5.53 7.71 -5.73
N THR A 70 6.41 8.51 -6.33
CA THR A 70 6.49 9.96 -6.06
C THR A 70 5.17 10.66 -6.35
N LYS A 71 4.56 10.40 -7.52
CA LYS A 71 3.26 10.98 -7.90
C LYS A 71 2.15 10.56 -6.93
N VAL A 72 2.12 9.29 -6.52
CA VAL A 72 1.16 8.75 -5.55
C VAL A 72 1.31 9.45 -4.19
N VAL A 73 2.54 9.61 -3.70
CA VAL A 73 2.82 10.32 -2.43
C VAL A 73 2.37 11.77 -2.51
N ASP A 74 2.66 12.46 -3.60
CA ASP A 74 2.23 13.86 -3.80
C ASP A 74 0.70 13.98 -3.80
N ILE A 75 0.00 13.06 -4.48
CA ILE A 75 -1.47 13.01 -4.49
C ILE A 75 -2.01 12.76 -3.07
N LEU A 76 -1.43 11.81 -2.33
CA LEU A 76 -1.86 11.48 -0.98
C LEU A 76 -1.64 12.64 0.00
N CYS A 77 -0.51 13.34 -0.09
CA CYS A 77 -0.25 14.53 0.73
C CYS A 77 -1.18 15.70 0.41
N ASN A 78 -1.56 15.85 -0.86
CA ASN A 78 -2.52 16.88 -1.30
C ASN A 78 -3.97 16.54 -0.94
N LEU A 79 -4.27 15.26 -0.71
CA LEU A 79 -5.58 14.79 -0.28
C LEU A 79 -5.93 15.25 1.13
N ASP A 80 -4.98 15.12 2.05
CA ASP A 80 -5.14 15.51 3.45
C ASP A 80 -3.75 15.76 4.07
N SER A 81 -3.24 16.98 3.94
CA SER A 81 -1.90 17.35 4.44
C SER A 81 -1.81 17.37 5.96
N SER A 82 -2.94 17.34 6.67
CA SER A 82 -2.97 17.21 8.13
C SER A 82 -2.74 15.77 8.59
N LEU A 83 -3.09 14.81 7.73
CA LEU A 83 -2.97 13.38 7.97
C LEU A 83 -1.71 12.77 7.33
N PHE A 84 -1.26 13.31 6.21
CA PHE A 84 -0.19 12.74 5.40
C PHE A 84 1.00 13.71 5.28
N ASN A 85 2.07 13.41 6.01
CA ASN A 85 3.32 14.14 5.93
C ASN A 85 4.27 13.49 4.92
N LYS A 86 4.65 14.24 3.88
CA LYS A 86 5.52 13.74 2.81
C LYS A 86 6.85 13.15 3.31
N LYS A 87 7.53 13.83 4.26
CA LYS A 87 8.83 13.38 4.76
C LYS A 87 8.72 12.07 5.54
N ASP A 88 7.68 11.93 6.35
CA ASP A 88 7.46 10.71 7.13
C ASP A 88 7.12 9.53 6.20
N ILE A 89 6.32 9.78 5.17
CA ILE A 89 5.99 8.78 4.14
C ILE A 89 7.25 8.35 3.40
N GLU A 90 8.05 9.27 2.89
CA GLU A 90 9.30 8.98 2.18
C GLU A 90 10.31 8.20 3.05
N TYR A 91 10.37 8.51 4.34
CA TYR A 91 11.20 7.77 5.29
C TYR A 91 10.79 6.30 5.39
N HIS A 92 9.50 6.01 5.52
CA HIS A 92 8.99 4.64 5.55
C HIS A 92 9.14 3.92 4.20
N LEU A 93 8.91 4.63 3.09
CA LEU A 93 9.04 4.07 1.76
C LEU A 93 10.46 3.65 1.45
N LYS A 94 11.49 4.39 1.89
CA LYS A 94 12.89 3.97 1.69
C LYS A 94 13.14 2.51 2.12
N ARG A 95 12.61 2.12 3.28
CA ARG A 95 12.72 0.74 3.78
C ARG A 95 11.89 -0.24 2.94
N SER A 96 10.70 0.18 2.53
CA SER A 96 9.86 -0.57 1.60
C SER A 96 10.61 -0.87 0.31
N ASP A 97 11.28 0.13 -0.24
CA ASP A 97 11.92 0.03 -1.53
C ASP A 97 13.16 -0.86 -1.51
N GLU A 98 13.94 -0.81 -0.43
CA GLU A 98 15.08 -1.71 -0.24
C GLU A 98 14.64 -3.18 -0.28
N VAL A 99 13.47 -3.49 0.29
CA VAL A 99 12.90 -4.85 0.26
C VAL A 99 12.40 -5.19 -1.15
N LEU A 100 11.61 -4.32 -1.78
CA LEU A 100 11.11 -4.56 -3.14
C LEU A 100 12.23 -4.73 -4.16
N ASN A 101 13.32 -3.96 -4.02
CA ASN A 101 14.50 -4.10 -4.86
C ASN A 101 15.22 -5.43 -4.62
N LYS A 102 15.41 -5.85 -3.36
CA LYS A 102 15.99 -7.16 -3.02
C LYS A 102 15.15 -8.34 -3.53
N LEU A 103 13.83 -8.18 -3.58
CA LEU A 103 12.91 -9.17 -4.15
C LEU A 103 12.88 -9.12 -5.69
N GLY A 104 13.54 -8.16 -6.35
CA GLY A 104 13.50 -7.97 -7.80
C GLY A 104 12.14 -7.48 -8.32
N ILE A 105 11.23 -7.04 -7.44
CA ILE A 105 9.88 -6.62 -7.82
C ILE A 105 9.92 -5.30 -8.61
N MET A 106 10.80 -4.37 -8.23
CA MET A 106 10.99 -3.13 -8.99
C MET A 106 11.45 -3.37 -10.43
N GLU A 107 12.27 -4.41 -10.64
CA GLU A 107 12.76 -4.80 -11.96
C GLU A 107 11.64 -5.44 -12.79
N ILE A 108 10.82 -6.30 -12.19
CA ILE A 108 9.60 -6.87 -12.81
C ILE A 108 8.71 -5.74 -13.35
N PHE A 109 8.52 -4.68 -12.56
CA PHE A 109 7.69 -3.54 -12.94
C PHE A 109 8.35 -2.60 -13.98
N SER A 110 9.68 -2.55 -14.01
CA SER A 110 10.42 -1.68 -14.95
C SER A 110 10.61 -2.33 -16.33
N ASN A 111 10.67 -3.66 -16.39
CA ASN A 111 10.92 -4.41 -17.63
C ASN A 111 9.63 -4.59 -18.44
N LYS A 112 9.45 -3.76 -19.47
CA LYS A 112 8.32 -3.81 -20.44
C LYS A 112 8.32 -5.02 -21.38
N SER A 113 8.87 -6.18 -20.99
CA SER A 113 9.07 -7.27 -21.95
C SER A 113 7.74 -7.73 -22.55
N THR A 114 7.59 -7.46 -23.84
CA THR A 114 6.43 -7.72 -24.70
C THR A 114 6.16 -9.22 -24.90
N SER A 115 6.98 -10.12 -24.37
CA SER A 115 6.79 -11.58 -24.46
C SER A 115 6.35 -12.26 -23.15
N LEU A 116 6.21 -11.53 -22.03
CA LEU A 116 5.69 -12.09 -20.77
C LEU A 116 4.16 -12.03 -20.76
N SER A 117 3.55 -12.67 -21.76
CA SER A 117 2.14 -13.02 -21.71
C SER A 117 1.92 -13.99 -20.54
N LYS A 118 1.24 -13.51 -19.51
CA LYS A 118 0.53 -14.27 -18.46
C LYS A 118 1.35 -15.15 -17.49
N ILE A 119 2.62 -15.47 -17.73
CA ILE A 119 3.26 -16.62 -17.07
C ILE A 119 4.16 -16.30 -15.87
N ASN A 120 4.60 -15.06 -15.60
CA ASN A 120 5.42 -14.84 -14.38
C ASN A 120 5.42 -13.41 -13.83
N LYS A 121 4.26 -12.88 -13.47
CA LYS A 121 4.14 -11.77 -12.52
C LYS A 121 4.29 -12.30 -11.08
N ASP A 122 5.45 -12.88 -10.79
CA ASP A 122 5.75 -13.56 -9.51
C ASP A 122 5.86 -12.60 -8.31
N TYR A 123 5.57 -11.31 -8.46
CA TYR A 123 5.67 -10.37 -7.34
C TYR A 123 4.72 -10.74 -6.20
N PHE A 124 3.53 -11.30 -6.49
CA PHE A 124 2.57 -11.70 -5.46
C PHE A 124 3.14 -12.82 -4.58
N SER A 125 3.62 -13.89 -5.20
CA SER A 125 4.25 -15.00 -4.46
C SER A 125 5.49 -14.53 -3.71
N LYS A 126 6.32 -13.64 -4.29
CA LYS A 126 7.47 -13.04 -3.60
C LYS A 126 7.09 -12.23 -2.37
N ILE A 127 5.99 -11.48 -2.42
CA ILE A 127 5.45 -10.74 -1.27
C ILE A 127 4.98 -11.71 -0.19
N LEU A 128 4.22 -12.74 -0.55
CA LEU A 128 3.74 -13.73 0.40
C LEU A 128 4.90 -14.47 1.07
N ASP A 129 5.88 -14.90 0.29
CA ASP A 129 7.13 -15.51 0.77
C ASP A 129 7.86 -14.61 1.77
N PHE A 130 7.99 -13.32 1.44
CA PHE A 130 8.61 -12.34 2.33
C PHE A 130 7.83 -12.20 3.63
N LEU A 131 6.51 -12.03 3.57
CA LEU A 131 5.66 -11.86 4.75
C LEU A 131 5.67 -13.13 5.62
N LEU A 132 5.63 -14.32 5.01
CA LEU A 132 5.69 -15.60 5.70
C LEU A 132 7.04 -15.82 6.40
N LYS A 133 8.16 -15.64 5.67
CA LYS A 133 9.52 -15.82 6.22
C LYS A 133 9.83 -14.83 7.34
N ASN A 134 9.21 -13.64 7.33
CA ASN A 134 9.33 -12.64 8.38
C ASN A 134 8.27 -12.78 9.48
N ASN A 135 7.54 -13.90 9.53
CA ASN A 135 6.50 -14.20 10.51
C ASN A 135 5.44 -13.09 10.62
N ARG A 136 5.11 -12.43 9.50
CA ARG A 136 4.08 -11.40 9.41
C ARG A 136 2.70 -12.00 9.18
N ILE A 137 2.62 -13.07 8.41
CA ILE A 137 1.41 -13.86 8.15
C ILE A 137 1.65 -15.33 8.51
N SER A 138 0.59 -16.09 8.77
CA SER A 138 0.64 -17.54 8.92
C SER A 138 0.77 -18.25 7.57
N LEU A 139 1.18 -19.53 7.63
CA LEU A 139 1.16 -20.42 6.46
C LEU A 139 -0.26 -20.60 5.93
N GLU A 140 -1.26 -20.65 6.81
CA GLU A 140 -2.67 -20.78 6.43
C GLU A 140 -3.12 -19.59 5.59
N LEU A 141 -2.87 -18.35 6.05
CA LEU A 141 -3.21 -17.15 5.29
C LEU A 141 -2.42 -17.10 3.97
N SER A 142 -1.13 -17.42 3.99
CA SER A 142 -0.31 -17.46 2.77
C SER A 142 -0.88 -18.42 1.72
N ASN A 143 -1.35 -19.60 2.13
CA ASN A 143 -1.94 -20.58 1.21
C ASN A 143 -3.24 -20.08 0.59
N GLN A 144 -4.12 -19.46 1.39
CA GLN A 144 -5.38 -18.89 0.88
C GLN A 144 -5.14 -17.74 -0.11
N LEU A 145 -4.17 -16.87 0.16
CA LEU A 145 -3.82 -15.78 -0.75
C LEU A 145 -3.19 -16.31 -2.06
N ASN A 146 -2.36 -17.36 -1.99
CA ASN A 146 -1.82 -18.03 -3.18
C ASN A 146 -2.91 -18.69 -4.04
N GLU A 147 -3.94 -19.25 -3.42
CA GLU A 147 -5.09 -19.81 -4.13
C GLU A 147 -5.85 -18.72 -4.90
N ILE A 148 -6.13 -17.57 -4.26
CA ILE A 148 -6.74 -16.40 -4.91
C ILE A 148 -5.89 -15.92 -6.09
N ASN A 149 -4.57 -15.80 -5.92
CA ASN A 149 -3.65 -15.44 -6.98
C ASN A 149 -3.72 -16.41 -8.17
N THR A 150 -3.67 -17.71 -7.88
CA THR A 150 -3.73 -18.77 -8.90
C THR A 150 -5.03 -18.70 -9.71
N ILE A 151 -6.17 -18.59 -9.02
CA ILE A 151 -7.49 -18.52 -9.65
C ILE A 151 -7.62 -17.26 -10.52
N THR A 152 -7.07 -16.13 -10.07
CA THR A 152 -7.08 -14.86 -10.81
C THR A 152 -6.34 -15.00 -12.15
N PHE A 153 -5.14 -15.57 -12.16
CA PHE A 153 -4.34 -15.68 -13.39
C PHE A 153 -4.78 -16.81 -14.32
N GLN A 154 -5.38 -17.87 -13.79
CA GLN A 154 -5.97 -18.93 -14.62
C GLN A 154 -7.21 -18.45 -15.39
N ASN A 155 -7.80 -17.30 -15.00
CA ASN A 155 -9.04 -16.75 -15.56
C ASN A 155 -10.14 -17.82 -15.66
N THR A 156 -10.23 -18.66 -14.62
CA THR A 156 -11.19 -19.77 -14.54
C THR A 156 -12.55 -19.33 -14.01
N ASN A 157 -12.64 -18.09 -13.49
CA ASN A 157 -13.79 -17.57 -12.79
C ASN A 157 -14.05 -16.12 -13.20
N SER A 158 -15.31 -15.68 -13.10
CA SER A 158 -15.65 -14.27 -13.24
C SER A 158 -15.14 -13.45 -12.05
N ASP A 159 -14.90 -12.15 -12.27
CA ASP A 159 -14.50 -11.18 -11.25
C ASP A 159 -15.39 -11.23 -10.01
N ALA A 160 -16.71 -11.39 -10.20
CA ALA A 160 -17.67 -11.52 -9.10
C ALA A 160 -17.44 -12.78 -8.24
N LYS A 161 -17.03 -13.89 -8.87
CA LYS A 161 -16.72 -15.12 -8.14
C LYS A 161 -15.39 -15.02 -7.40
N ILE A 162 -14.38 -14.37 -7.98
CA ILE A 162 -13.11 -14.10 -7.28
C ILE A 162 -13.37 -13.18 -6.08
N LEU A 163 -14.17 -12.12 -6.25
CA LEU A 163 -14.59 -11.23 -5.17
C LEU A 163 -15.30 -11.99 -4.04
N SER A 164 -16.14 -12.98 -4.37
CA SER A 164 -16.79 -13.84 -3.37
C SER A 164 -15.76 -14.63 -2.56
N ILE A 165 -14.78 -15.26 -3.21
CA ILE A 165 -13.70 -16.03 -2.56
C ILE A 165 -12.88 -15.11 -1.65
N VAL A 166 -12.55 -13.90 -2.12
CA VAL A 166 -11.84 -12.91 -1.30
C VAL A 166 -12.66 -12.52 -0.07
N ASN A 167 -13.97 -12.31 -0.22
CA ASN A 167 -14.84 -11.96 0.91
C ASN A 167 -15.05 -13.11 1.90
N GLU A 168 -14.96 -14.37 1.48
CA GLU A 168 -15.00 -15.52 2.38
C GLU A 168 -13.84 -15.51 3.39
N LEU A 169 -12.72 -14.83 3.10
CA LEU A 169 -11.67 -14.64 4.09
C LEU A 169 -12.19 -13.95 5.35
N LYS A 170 -13.15 -13.02 5.27
CA LYS A 170 -13.73 -12.35 6.44
C LYS A 170 -14.53 -13.28 7.35
N ASN A 171 -15.04 -14.39 6.80
CA ASN A 171 -15.92 -15.32 7.52
C ASN A 171 -15.13 -16.38 8.30
N ARG A 172 -13.81 -16.43 8.14
CA ARG A 172 -12.94 -17.37 8.86
C ARG A 172 -12.43 -16.76 10.16
N SER A 173 -12.13 -17.63 11.13
CA SER A 173 -11.47 -17.21 12.36
C SER A 173 -9.97 -17.09 12.11
N TRP A 174 -9.45 -15.87 12.25
CA TRP A 174 -8.03 -15.58 12.06
C TRP A 174 -7.37 -15.21 13.39
N SER A 175 -6.08 -15.53 13.50
CA SER A 175 -5.27 -15.00 14.59
C SER A 175 -5.20 -13.48 14.50
N ASP A 176 -5.02 -12.77 15.62
CA ASP A 176 -4.87 -11.30 15.63
C ASP A 176 -3.79 -10.81 14.65
N LYS A 177 -2.74 -11.63 14.48
CA LYS A 177 -1.65 -11.39 13.52
C LYS A 177 -2.17 -11.35 12.08
N ASP A 178 -2.98 -12.32 11.69
CA ASP A 178 -3.49 -12.47 10.32
C ASP A 178 -4.70 -11.55 10.05
N SER A 179 -5.55 -11.33 11.06
CA SER A 179 -6.77 -10.52 10.97
C SER A 179 -6.53 -9.15 10.35
N LYS A 180 -5.46 -8.44 10.73
CA LYS A 180 -5.15 -7.12 10.15
C LYS A 180 -4.79 -7.19 8.66
N PHE A 181 -4.08 -8.24 8.24
CA PHE A 181 -3.69 -8.46 6.84
C PHE A 181 -4.89 -8.87 6.00
N VAL A 182 -5.72 -9.78 6.52
CA VAL A 182 -7.00 -10.16 5.92
C VAL A 182 -7.90 -8.93 5.74
N ASN A 183 -8.11 -8.16 6.81
CA ASN A 183 -8.96 -6.98 6.76
C ASN A 183 -8.48 -5.97 5.71
N THR A 184 -7.17 -5.71 5.65
CA THR A 184 -6.59 -4.79 4.67
C THR A 184 -6.71 -5.33 3.24
N PHE A 185 -6.36 -6.60 3.02
CA PHE A 185 -6.43 -7.25 1.72
C PHE A 185 -7.85 -7.20 1.16
N VAL A 186 -8.83 -7.64 1.96
CA VAL A 186 -10.23 -7.67 1.54
C VAL A 186 -10.78 -6.26 1.37
N GLN A 187 -10.49 -5.34 2.29
CA GLN A 187 -10.95 -3.95 2.17
C GLN A 187 -10.49 -3.32 0.85
N VAL A 188 -9.20 -3.47 0.52
CA VAL A 188 -8.64 -2.88 -0.69
C VAL A 188 -9.22 -3.58 -1.92
N TYR A 189 -9.28 -4.91 -1.94
CA TYR A 189 -9.87 -5.66 -3.05
C TYR A 189 -11.33 -5.25 -3.32
N ASP A 190 -12.18 -5.16 -2.28
CA ASP A 190 -13.57 -4.72 -2.40
C ASP A 190 -13.65 -3.29 -2.95
N SER A 191 -12.83 -2.39 -2.42
CA SER A 191 -12.81 -1.00 -2.87
C SER A 191 -12.35 -0.90 -4.34
N SER A 192 -11.36 -1.69 -4.74
CA SER A 192 -10.85 -1.77 -6.10
C SER A 192 -11.88 -2.34 -7.05
N TYR A 193 -12.67 -3.34 -6.63
CA TYR A 193 -13.78 -3.85 -7.42
C TYR A 193 -14.75 -2.74 -7.80
N LEU A 194 -15.16 -1.93 -6.82
CA LEU A 194 -16.01 -0.77 -7.07
C LEU A 194 -15.34 0.25 -7.99
N PHE A 195 -14.03 0.48 -7.85
CA PHE A 195 -13.31 1.45 -8.66
C PHE A 195 -13.23 1.03 -10.15
N TRP A 196 -12.74 -0.18 -10.41
CA TRP A 196 -12.47 -0.67 -11.77
C TRP A 196 -13.75 -1.02 -12.54
N HIS A 197 -14.84 -1.36 -11.84
CA HIS A 197 -16.14 -1.65 -12.46
C HIS A 197 -17.06 -0.43 -12.58
N ASN A 198 -16.76 0.69 -11.91
CA ASN A 198 -17.63 1.87 -11.95
C ASN A 198 -17.38 2.77 -13.16
N LYS A 199 -18.35 2.81 -14.09
CA LYS A 199 -18.36 3.67 -15.27
C LYS A 199 -18.29 5.18 -14.96
N SER A 200 -18.67 5.62 -13.75
CA SER A 200 -18.71 7.03 -13.36
C SER A 200 -17.37 7.61 -12.89
N ALA A 201 -16.34 6.78 -12.65
CA ALA A 201 -15.00 7.26 -12.27
C ALA A 201 -14.21 7.92 -13.43
N GLY A 202 -14.92 8.39 -14.47
CA GLY A 202 -14.35 9.09 -15.61
C GLY A 202 -13.80 8.16 -16.69
N PHE A 203 -14.10 6.87 -16.61
CA PHE A 203 -13.73 5.82 -17.57
C PHE A 203 -14.71 5.69 -18.75
N LYS A 204 -15.36 6.79 -19.17
CA LYS A 204 -16.43 6.79 -20.18
C LYS A 204 -16.04 6.23 -21.57
N SER A 205 -14.78 5.87 -21.81
CA SER A 205 -14.33 5.31 -23.10
C SER A 205 -13.45 4.06 -23.00
N LEU A 206 -13.18 3.51 -21.81
CA LEU A 206 -12.51 2.21 -21.76
C LEU A 206 -13.55 1.14 -22.06
N LYS A 207 -13.61 0.73 -23.34
CA LYS A 207 -13.98 -0.65 -23.70
C LYS A 207 -13.39 -1.55 -22.63
N HIS A 208 -14.24 -2.37 -22.00
CA HIS A 208 -13.90 -3.35 -20.95
C HIS A 208 -12.41 -3.42 -20.68
N VAL A 209 -11.96 -2.93 -19.52
CA VAL A 209 -10.58 -3.19 -19.12
C VAL A 209 -10.48 -4.71 -18.99
N ASN A 210 -9.97 -5.36 -20.02
CA ASN A 210 -9.73 -6.79 -20.00
C ASN A 210 -8.76 -7.01 -18.84
N ASN A 211 -9.05 -7.98 -17.97
CA ASN A 211 -8.24 -8.31 -16.80
C ASN A 211 -8.39 -7.36 -15.58
N ALA A 212 -9.57 -6.81 -15.31
CA ALA A 212 -9.82 -5.98 -14.12
C ALA A 212 -9.43 -6.67 -12.81
N GLU A 213 -9.62 -7.99 -12.74
CA GLU A 213 -9.18 -8.89 -11.67
C GLU A 213 -7.69 -8.80 -11.37
N THR A 214 -6.85 -8.54 -12.38
CA THR A 214 -5.41 -8.39 -12.18
C THR A 214 -5.04 -7.06 -11.53
N PHE A 215 -5.77 -5.97 -11.82
CA PHE A 215 -5.54 -4.69 -11.12
C PHE A 215 -6.04 -4.75 -9.68
N MET A 216 -7.21 -5.37 -9.45
CA MET A 216 -7.74 -5.58 -8.10
C MET A 216 -6.78 -6.41 -7.24
N LEU A 217 -6.20 -7.47 -7.82
CA LEU A 217 -5.21 -8.26 -7.11
C LEU A 217 -3.92 -7.47 -6.86
N ALA A 218 -3.46 -6.67 -7.83
CA ALA A 218 -2.28 -5.81 -7.66
C ALA A 218 -2.47 -4.76 -6.56
N ASP A 219 -3.64 -4.12 -6.51
CA ASP A 219 -4.05 -3.19 -5.45
C ASP A 219 -3.93 -3.86 -4.07
N ALA A 220 -4.59 -5.02 -3.92
CA ALA A 220 -4.62 -5.75 -2.67
C ALA A 220 -3.23 -6.31 -2.28
N ALA A 221 -2.41 -6.70 -3.25
CA ALA A 221 -1.03 -7.15 -3.04
C ALA A 221 -0.13 -6.04 -2.51
N GLY A 222 -0.16 -4.87 -3.17
CA GLY A 222 0.60 -3.69 -2.75
C GLY A 222 0.17 -3.24 -1.37
N ALA A 223 -1.13 -3.22 -1.09
CA ALA A 223 -1.65 -2.87 0.23
C ALA A 223 -1.27 -3.87 1.32
N LEU A 224 -1.40 -5.17 1.05
CA LEU A 224 -0.97 -6.25 1.94
C LEU A 224 0.51 -6.12 2.29
N TYR A 225 1.34 -5.88 1.27
CA TYR A 225 2.75 -5.60 1.46
C TYR A 225 2.92 -4.34 2.32
N GLY A 226 2.49 -3.16 1.87
CA GLY A 226 2.74 -1.91 2.60
C GLY A 226 2.26 -1.90 4.06
N LEU A 227 1.25 -2.70 4.42
CA LEU A 227 0.76 -2.86 5.79
C LEU A 227 1.85 -3.31 6.79
N TRP A 228 2.90 -4.00 6.34
CA TRP A 228 4.00 -4.41 7.24
C TRP A 228 4.77 -3.21 7.81
N LEU A 229 4.72 -2.06 7.14
CA LEU A 229 5.29 -0.77 7.60
C LEU A 229 4.24 0.18 8.17
N GLY A 230 2.97 -0.01 7.83
CA GLY A 230 1.86 0.74 8.40
C GLY A 230 0.77 1.07 7.37
N PRO A 231 -0.35 1.65 7.84
CA PRO A 231 -1.51 1.90 6.98
C PRO A 231 -1.24 2.93 5.88
N VAL A 232 -0.36 3.92 6.11
CA VAL A 232 0.00 4.91 5.08
C VAL A 232 0.79 4.26 3.95
N THR A 233 1.79 3.42 4.28
CA THR A 233 2.55 2.67 3.26
C THR A 233 1.65 1.68 2.52
N SER A 234 0.68 1.07 3.21
CA SER A 234 -0.34 0.23 2.58
C SER A 234 -1.14 0.97 1.50
N ILE A 235 -1.60 2.20 1.77
CA ILE A 235 -2.28 3.05 0.79
C ILE A 235 -1.39 3.31 -0.43
N VAL A 236 -0.13 3.72 -0.17
CA VAL A 236 0.81 4.09 -1.24
C VAL A 236 1.13 2.89 -2.13
N GLU A 237 1.58 1.78 -1.54
CA GLU A 237 2.04 0.62 -2.32
C GLU A 237 0.88 -0.06 -3.05
N GLY A 238 -0.33 -0.10 -2.49
CA GLY A 238 -1.52 -0.55 -3.21
C GLY A 238 -1.74 0.24 -4.49
N ALA A 239 -1.72 1.58 -4.39
CA ALA A 239 -1.97 2.45 -5.53
C ALA A 239 -0.83 2.40 -6.57
N VAL A 240 0.42 2.24 -6.14
CA VAL A 240 1.58 2.13 -7.04
C VAL A 240 1.50 0.86 -7.87
N PHE A 241 1.22 -0.28 -7.24
CA PHE A 241 1.20 -1.59 -7.89
C PHE A 241 0.19 -1.63 -9.04
N SER A 242 -1.06 -1.24 -8.80
CA SER A 242 -2.07 -1.25 -9.87
C SER A 242 -1.88 -0.16 -10.90
N THR A 243 -1.32 0.99 -10.52
CA THR A 243 -1.00 2.05 -11.49
C THR A 243 0.03 1.55 -12.51
N ILE A 244 1.05 0.82 -12.05
CA ILE A 244 2.03 0.18 -12.93
C ILE A 244 1.35 -0.87 -13.81
N GLU A 245 0.50 -1.71 -13.23
CA GLU A 245 -0.19 -2.76 -13.97
C GLU A 245 -1.12 -2.20 -15.04
N TYR A 246 -1.90 -1.19 -14.70
CA TYR A 246 -2.74 -0.45 -15.62
C TYR A 246 -1.92 0.19 -16.73
N ALA A 247 -0.83 0.88 -16.38
CA ALA A 247 0.11 1.47 -17.32
C ALA A 247 0.71 0.44 -18.31
N ASN A 248 1.07 -0.73 -17.81
CA ASN A 248 1.59 -1.84 -18.63
C ASN A 248 0.52 -2.39 -19.59
N GLU A 249 -0.74 -2.51 -19.14
CA GLU A 249 -1.84 -2.96 -20.00
C GLU A 249 -2.16 -1.94 -21.11
N GLN A 250 -2.13 -0.63 -20.82
CA GLN A 250 -2.34 0.42 -21.82
C GLN A 250 -1.20 0.52 -22.86
N SER A 251 -0.06 -0.12 -22.61
CA SER A 251 1.11 -0.09 -23.50
C SER A 251 1.17 -1.25 -24.51
N LYS A 252 0.25 -2.20 -24.41
CA LYS A 252 0.08 -3.31 -25.36
C LYS A 252 -0.81 -2.89 -26.54
#